data_AF-A0A7S3BSI7-F1
#
_entry.id   AF-A0A7S3BSI7-F1
#
_cell.length_a   1.000
_cell.length_b   1.000
_cell.length_c   1.000
_cell.angle_alpha   90.00
_cell.angle_beta   90.00
_cell.angle_gamma   90.00
#
_symmetry.space_group_name_H-M   'P 1'
#
loop_
_entity.id
_entity.type
_entity.pdbx_description
1 polymer ?
#
loop_
_entity_poly.entity_id
_entity_poly.type
_entity_poly.pdbx_seq_one_letter_code
_entity_poly.pdbx_strand_id
1 'polypeptide(L)'
;KGVGFMGRSMLLLVALAAGASALQLPATARSASYAQLSRRRMLECVPFVAVSAAVPLPAIAADGRKLDEIKVLYAKARELRAYVRSTAANRRLFPMDPAGGNYVNIANTVKRGQKEVLLPLQAAIIAAAAATPLSDDEKKRSLDLQPQLMKGHLSELDYYLKKASFEEYKSKTTGDTYPGGKVERELEEVCDTAGDFLLLS
;
A
#
# COMPACT_ATOMS: atom_id res chain seq x y z
N LYS A 1 31.29 33.46 -62.57
CA LYS A 1 32.77 33.47 -62.37
C LYS A 1 33.04 34.05 -61.00
N GLY A 2 33.60 33.25 -60.10
CA GLY A 2 33.93 33.61 -58.72
C GLY A 2 34.31 32.33 -57.98
N VAL A 3 35.61 32.10 -57.82
CA VAL A 3 36.30 30.88 -57.40
C VAL A 3 36.86 31.09 -56.00
N GLY A 4 36.92 30.01 -55.19
CA GLY A 4 37.83 29.87 -54.05
C GLY A 4 37.18 30.20 -52.69
N PHE A 5 37.56 29.58 -51.57
CA PHE A 5 38.80 28.85 -51.25
C PHE A 5 38.58 27.95 -50.02
N MET A 6 39.38 26.90 -49.94
CA MET A 6 39.45 25.88 -48.89
C MET A 6 40.14 26.38 -47.61
N GLY A 7 39.80 25.75 -46.48
CA GLY A 7 40.62 25.63 -45.25
C GLY A 7 39.87 24.73 -44.26
N ARG A 8 40.12 23.42 -44.12
CA ARG A 8 41.26 22.67 -43.55
C ARG A 8 41.62 23.03 -42.09
N SER A 9 41.73 21.94 -41.30
CA SER A 9 42.45 21.75 -40.03
C SER A 9 41.63 22.03 -38.75
N MET A 10 41.24 21.04 -37.93
CA MET A 10 41.95 19.97 -37.19
C MET A 10 42.60 20.48 -35.89
N LEU A 11 42.05 20.06 -34.73
CA LEU A 11 42.70 19.77 -33.42
C LEU A 11 41.58 19.43 -32.41
N LEU A 12 41.27 18.18 -32.08
CA LEU A 12 41.90 17.31 -31.05
C LEU A 12 42.02 17.93 -29.65
N LEU A 13 41.21 17.46 -28.70
CA LEU A 13 41.63 17.32 -27.30
C LEU A 13 40.94 16.11 -26.66
N VAL A 14 41.75 15.07 -26.47
CA VAL A 14 41.49 13.88 -25.68
C VAL A 14 41.77 14.23 -24.22
N ALA A 15 40.87 13.89 -23.31
CA ALA A 15 41.19 13.80 -21.89
C ALA A 15 40.63 12.48 -21.35
N LEU A 16 41.51 11.47 -21.40
CA LEU A 16 41.41 10.22 -20.65
C LEU A 16 41.86 10.53 -19.21
N ALA A 17 41.04 10.25 -18.21
CA ALA A 17 41.48 10.19 -16.82
C ALA A 17 41.01 8.86 -16.23
N ALA A 18 41.91 7.88 -16.27
CA ALA A 18 41.88 6.70 -15.42
C ALA A 18 42.57 7.06 -14.09
N GLY A 19 41.95 6.71 -12.98
CA GLY A 19 42.52 6.82 -11.64
C GLY A 19 41.94 5.72 -10.77
N ALA A 20 42.82 4.84 -10.30
CA ALA A 20 42.54 3.51 -9.78
C ALA A 20 42.03 3.46 -8.33
N SER A 21 41.26 2.40 -8.08
CA SER A 21 41.10 1.58 -6.87
C SER A 21 41.55 2.12 -5.50
N ALA A 22 40.59 2.15 -4.58
CA ALA A 22 40.85 1.85 -3.17
C ALA A 22 39.85 0.79 -2.67
N LEU A 23 40.41 -0.35 -2.24
CA LEU A 23 39.76 -1.38 -1.46
C LEU A 23 39.25 -0.81 -0.13
N GLN A 24 37.98 -1.02 0.21
CA GLN A 24 37.53 -1.08 1.60
C GLN A 24 36.19 -1.83 1.73
N LEU A 25 36.29 -3.03 2.30
CA LEU A 25 35.28 -3.71 3.13
C LEU A 25 35.97 -3.97 4.50
N PRO A 26 35.26 -4.20 5.63
CA PRO A 26 33.83 -4.42 5.84
C PRO A 26 33.24 -3.62 7.04
N ALA A 27 32.02 -4.00 7.47
CA ALA A 27 31.25 -3.57 8.66
C ALA A 27 30.36 -2.34 8.40
N THR A 28 29.04 -2.33 8.63
CA THR A 28 28.23 -3.00 9.65
C THR A 28 26.80 -3.20 9.15
N ALA A 29 26.26 -4.40 9.34
CA ALA A 29 24.83 -4.57 9.53
C ALA A 29 24.45 -3.94 10.88
N ARG A 30 23.56 -2.92 10.89
CA ARG A 30 22.63 -2.61 11.98
C ARG A 30 21.74 -1.40 11.66
N SER A 31 20.47 -1.57 12.00
CA SER A 31 19.48 -0.55 12.36
C SER A 31 18.86 0.32 11.28
N ALA A 32 17.78 -0.18 10.70
CA ALA A 32 16.61 0.63 10.40
C ALA A 32 15.36 -0.08 10.94
N SER A 33 15.34 -0.32 12.25
CA SER A 33 14.13 -0.53 13.01
C SER A 33 13.85 0.75 13.82
N TYR A 34 12.57 1.03 14.06
CA TYR A 34 12.02 1.99 15.05
C TYR A 34 11.68 3.44 14.67
N ALA A 35 11.65 3.84 13.40
CA ALA A 35 11.19 5.20 13.05
C ALA A 35 9.66 5.35 12.81
N GLN A 36 8.91 4.25 12.63
CA GLN A 36 7.45 4.29 12.42
C GLN A 36 6.61 4.24 13.71
N LEU A 37 7.24 4.22 14.89
CA LEU A 37 6.56 4.05 16.19
C LEU A 37 6.13 5.35 16.89
N SER A 38 6.21 6.51 16.23
CA SER A 38 6.04 7.82 16.90
C SER A 38 4.63 8.43 16.91
N ARG A 39 3.55 7.70 16.56
CA ARG A 39 2.17 8.25 16.65
C ARG A 39 1.20 7.49 17.57
N ARG A 40 1.62 6.41 18.24
CA ARG A 40 0.72 5.54 19.04
C ARG A 40 0.91 5.66 20.56
N ARG A 41 1.14 6.87 21.05
CA ARG A 41 0.92 7.21 22.46
C ARG A 41 -0.03 8.39 22.48
N MET A 42 -1.29 8.16 22.83
CA MET A 42 -2.24 9.14 23.40
C MET A 42 -3.66 8.56 23.48
N LEU A 43 -3.83 7.33 23.99
CA LEU A 43 -5.13 6.85 24.49
C LEU A 43 -4.87 5.83 25.61
N GLU A 44 -4.57 6.36 26.80
CA GLU A 44 -4.55 5.60 28.05
C GLU A 44 -5.89 5.73 28.78
N CYS A 45 -6.29 4.63 29.42
CA CYS A 45 -7.19 4.51 30.58
C CYS A 45 -8.71 4.70 30.39
N VAL A 46 -9.41 3.57 30.21
CA VAL A 46 -10.71 3.31 30.86
C VAL A 46 -10.71 1.86 31.38
N PRO A 47 -11.08 1.59 32.65
CA PRO A 47 -11.06 0.23 33.19
C PRO A 47 -12.25 -0.59 32.67
N PHE A 48 -11.97 -1.78 32.14
CA PHE A 48 -12.98 -2.76 31.74
C PHE A 48 -13.16 -3.78 32.88
N VAL A 49 -14.40 -3.93 33.37
CA VAL A 49 -14.78 -4.96 34.34
C VAL A 49 -14.94 -6.28 33.60
N ALA A 50 -14.10 -7.27 33.93
CA ALA A 50 -14.14 -8.61 33.39
C ALA A 50 -15.20 -9.47 34.11
N VAL A 51 -16.12 -10.07 33.35
CA VAL A 51 -16.87 -11.25 33.78
C VAL A 51 -16.52 -12.39 32.83
N SER A 52 -15.76 -13.35 33.36
CA SER A 52 -15.37 -14.58 32.68
C SER A 52 -16.53 -15.56 32.60
N ALA A 53 -16.80 -16.05 31.39
CA ALA A 53 -17.34 -17.39 31.17
C ALA A 53 -16.54 -18.00 30.02
N ALA A 54 -15.54 -18.82 30.36
CA ALA A 54 -14.73 -19.53 29.38
C ALA A 54 -15.50 -20.79 28.93
N VAL A 55 -16.09 -20.72 27.74
CA VAL A 55 -16.51 -21.91 27.00
C VAL A 55 -15.29 -22.39 26.22
N PRO A 56 -14.88 -23.68 26.34
CA PRO A 56 -13.80 -24.21 25.52
C PRO A 56 -14.26 -24.23 24.06
N LEU A 57 -13.78 -23.26 23.27
CA LEU A 57 -13.91 -23.28 21.82
C LEU A 57 -13.07 -24.44 21.28
N PRO A 58 -13.59 -25.27 20.37
CA PRO A 58 -12.79 -26.27 19.70
C PRO A 58 -11.61 -25.58 19.00
N ALA A 59 -10.43 -26.16 19.14
CA ALA A 59 -9.24 -25.73 18.41
C ALA A 59 -9.50 -25.93 16.91
N ILE A 60 -10.06 -24.92 16.26
CA ILE A 60 -10.12 -24.83 14.81
C ILE A 60 -8.68 -24.61 14.39
N ALA A 61 -8.03 -25.69 13.92
CA ALA A 61 -6.78 -25.57 13.20
C ALA A 61 -6.92 -24.41 12.22
N ALA A 62 -6.01 -23.42 12.30
CA ALA A 62 -5.92 -22.33 11.35
C ALA A 62 -5.78 -22.95 9.97
N ASP A 63 -6.92 -23.12 9.28
CA ASP A 63 -6.99 -23.88 8.06
C ASP A 63 -6.16 -23.13 7.02
N GLY A 64 -5.07 -23.73 6.52
CA GLY A 64 -4.20 -23.11 5.51
C GLY A 64 -4.97 -22.60 4.29
N ARG A 65 -6.16 -23.16 4.04
CA ARG A 65 -7.14 -22.70 3.05
C ARG A 65 -7.55 -21.22 3.24
N LYS A 66 -7.58 -20.70 4.46
CA LYS A 66 -7.91 -19.30 4.76
C LYS A 66 -6.80 -18.34 4.32
N LEU A 67 -5.53 -18.72 4.47
CA LEU A 67 -4.41 -17.88 4.04
C LEU A 67 -4.32 -17.81 2.52
N ASP A 68 -4.60 -18.90 1.81
CA ASP A 68 -4.62 -18.89 0.35
C ASP A 68 -5.77 -18.03 -0.21
N GLU A 69 -6.94 -18.04 0.42
CA GLU A 69 -8.02 -17.11 0.11
C GLU A 69 -7.59 -15.65 0.29
N ILE A 70 -6.93 -15.31 1.41
CA ILE A 70 -6.39 -13.97 1.65
C ILE A 70 -5.39 -13.57 0.56
N LYS A 71 -4.47 -14.46 0.15
CA LYS A 71 -3.52 -14.17 -0.94
C LYS A 71 -4.21 -13.86 -2.26
N VAL A 72 -5.24 -14.63 -2.63
CA VAL A 72 -6.02 -14.39 -3.85
C VAL A 72 -6.74 -13.05 -3.80
N LEU A 73 -7.42 -12.76 -2.69
CA LEU A 73 -8.13 -11.49 -2.49
C LEU A 73 -7.16 -10.30 -2.43
N TYR A 74 -5.99 -10.47 -1.82
CA TYR A 74 -4.92 -9.47 -1.80
C TYR A 74 -4.40 -9.16 -3.21
N ALA A 75 -4.17 -10.18 -4.05
CA ALA A 75 -3.78 -9.97 -5.44
C ALA A 75 -4.83 -9.15 -6.21
N LYS A 76 -6.11 -9.48 -6.06
CA LYS A 76 -7.22 -8.72 -6.66
C LYS A 76 -7.32 -7.29 -6.14
N ALA A 77 -7.03 -7.05 -4.86
CA ALA A 77 -7.01 -5.70 -4.28
C ALA A 77 -5.89 -4.86 -4.92
N ARG A 78 -4.71 -5.46 -5.14
CA ARG A 78 -3.60 -4.80 -5.84
C ARG A 78 -3.94 -4.48 -7.30
N GLU A 79 -4.62 -5.39 -8.00
CA GLU A 79 -5.12 -5.14 -9.36
C GLU A 79 -6.11 -3.98 -9.38
N LEU A 80 -7.04 -3.91 -8.42
CA LEU A 80 -7.98 -2.80 -8.30
C LEU A 80 -7.26 -1.46 -8.10
N ARG A 81 -6.24 -1.42 -7.23
CA ARG A 81 -5.40 -0.22 -7.05
C ARG A 81 -4.68 0.16 -8.35
N ALA A 82 -4.06 -0.82 -9.02
CA ALA A 82 -3.34 -0.59 -10.27
C ALA A 82 -4.27 -0.06 -11.38
N TYR A 83 -5.51 -0.55 -11.45
CA TYR A 83 -6.53 -0.04 -12.34
C TYR A 83 -6.86 1.43 -12.07
N VAL A 84 -7.09 1.81 -10.81
CA VAL A 84 -7.35 3.21 -10.44
C VAL A 84 -6.17 4.11 -10.80
N ARG A 85 -4.95 3.72 -10.43
CA ARG A 85 -3.72 4.45 -10.75
C ARG A 85 -3.57 4.67 -12.25
N SER A 86 -3.64 3.60 -13.04
CA SER A 86 -3.41 3.65 -14.48
C SER A 86 -4.46 4.47 -15.22
N THR A 87 -5.74 4.36 -14.82
CA THR A 87 -6.81 5.15 -15.44
C THR A 87 -6.63 6.63 -15.13
N ALA A 88 -6.34 6.98 -13.89
CA ALA A 88 -6.18 8.37 -13.48
C ALA A 88 -4.86 9.01 -13.94
N ALA A 89 -3.81 8.22 -14.18
CA ALA A 89 -2.58 8.67 -14.85
C ALA A 89 -2.84 9.12 -16.29
N ASN A 90 -3.86 8.58 -16.95
CA ASN A 90 -4.27 8.95 -18.31
C ASN A 90 -5.34 10.07 -18.34
N ARG A 91 -5.47 10.86 -17.26
CA ARG A 91 -6.47 11.94 -17.12
C ARG A 91 -6.48 12.99 -18.24
N ARG A 92 -5.37 13.15 -18.98
CA ARG A 92 -5.29 14.05 -20.15
C ARG A 92 -6.13 13.54 -21.33
N LEU A 93 -6.18 12.22 -21.50
CA LEU A 93 -6.99 11.55 -22.52
C LEU A 93 -8.41 11.30 -22.02
N PHE A 94 -8.55 11.06 -20.72
CA PHE A 94 -9.80 10.68 -20.06
C PHE A 94 -10.05 11.56 -18.84
N PRO A 95 -10.64 12.77 -19.02
CA PRO A 95 -10.89 13.68 -17.90
C PRO A 95 -11.68 13.03 -16.77
N MET A 96 -11.26 13.28 -15.53
CA MET A 96 -11.84 12.76 -14.29
C MET A 96 -12.84 13.76 -13.69
N ASP A 97 -13.73 14.30 -14.52
CA ASP A 97 -14.81 15.17 -14.09
C ASP A 97 -15.86 14.35 -13.34
N PRO A 98 -16.29 14.72 -12.12
CA PRO A 98 -17.41 14.07 -11.42
C PRO A 98 -18.70 13.95 -12.24
N ALA A 99 -18.95 14.87 -13.18
CA ALA A 99 -20.08 14.82 -14.11
C ALA A 99 -19.81 13.95 -15.37
N GLY A 100 -18.56 13.50 -15.56
CA GLY A 100 -18.11 12.77 -16.73
C GLY A 100 -18.20 11.24 -16.59
N GLY A 101 -18.30 10.55 -17.73
CA GLY A 101 -18.42 9.09 -17.78
C GLY A 101 -17.23 8.34 -17.17
N ASN A 102 -16.00 8.87 -17.28
CA ASN A 102 -14.81 8.19 -16.76
C ASN A 102 -14.78 8.12 -15.22
N TYR A 103 -15.13 9.21 -14.54
CA TYR A 103 -15.27 9.21 -13.08
C TYR A 103 -16.29 8.16 -12.65
N VAL A 104 -17.48 8.16 -13.25
CA VAL A 104 -18.56 7.24 -12.92
C VAL A 104 -18.11 5.79 -13.11
N ASN A 105 -17.42 5.50 -14.22
CA ASN A 105 -16.90 4.16 -14.52
C ASN A 105 -15.88 3.67 -13.47
N ILE A 106 -14.93 4.52 -13.08
CA ILE A 106 -13.92 4.15 -12.09
C ILE A 106 -14.55 4.02 -10.70
N ALA A 107 -15.39 4.97 -10.30
CA ALA A 107 -16.10 4.93 -9.03
C ALA A 107 -16.97 3.66 -8.92
N ASN A 108 -17.68 3.27 -9.98
CA ASN A 108 -18.45 2.03 -10.02
C ASN A 108 -17.55 0.80 -9.93
N THR A 109 -16.39 0.81 -10.59
CA THR A 109 -15.42 -0.28 -10.51
C THR A 109 -14.86 -0.44 -9.09
N VAL A 110 -14.52 0.67 -8.41
CA VAL A 110 -14.07 0.62 -7.02
C VAL A 110 -15.19 0.15 -6.08
N LYS A 111 -16.43 0.64 -6.25
CA LYS A 111 -17.59 0.17 -5.46
C LYS A 111 -17.86 -1.32 -5.63
N ARG A 112 -17.73 -1.84 -6.86
CA ARG A 112 -17.83 -3.28 -7.14
C ARG A 112 -16.68 -4.04 -6.47
N GLY A 113 -15.44 -3.57 -6.64
CA GLY A 113 -14.26 -4.14 -6.01
C GLY A 113 -14.33 -4.14 -4.47
N GLN A 114 -14.93 -3.12 -3.86
CA GLN A 114 -15.21 -3.12 -2.41
C GLN A 114 -16.07 -4.31 -2.00
N LYS A 115 -17.18 -4.55 -2.71
CA LYS A 115 -18.11 -5.65 -2.40
C LYS A 115 -17.54 -7.03 -2.69
N GLU A 116 -16.85 -7.17 -3.82
CA GLU A 116 -16.39 -8.47 -4.34
C GLU A 116 -15.00 -8.86 -3.87
N VAL A 117 -14.20 -7.89 -3.39
CA VAL A 117 -12.78 -8.12 -3.04
C VAL A 117 -12.46 -7.60 -1.65
N LEU A 118 -12.65 -6.30 -1.38
CA LEU A 118 -12.08 -5.68 -0.17
C LEU A 118 -12.81 -6.06 1.12
N LEU A 119 -14.15 -6.13 1.10
CA LEU A 119 -14.94 -6.60 2.24
C LEU A 119 -14.72 -8.10 2.50
N PRO A 120 -14.72 -8.99 1.48
CA PRO A 120 -14.28 -10.38 1.66
C PRO A 120 -12.87 -10.49 2.23
N LEU A 121 -11.92 -9.68 1.75
CA LEU A 121 -10.54 -9.67 2.25
C LEU A 121 -10.49 -9.32 3.75
N GLN A 122 -11.23 -8.29 4.16
CA GLN A 122 -11.35 -7.92 5.57
C GLN A 122 -11.94 -9.07 6.40
N ALA A 123 -13.02 -9.70 5.93
CA ALA A 123 -13.65 -10.82 6.63
C ALA A 123 -12.70 -12.01 6.78
N ALA A 124 -11.94 -12.33 5.73
CA ALA A 124 -10.95 -13.40 5.76
C ALA A 124 -9.81 -13.10 6.76
N ILE A 125 -9.30 -11.86 6.78
CA ILE A 125 -8.29 -11.40 7.76
C ILE A 125 -8.81 -11.49 9.19
N ILE A 126 -10.05 -11.04 9.46
CA ILE A 126 -10.69 -11.17 10.78
C ILE A 126 -10.73 -12.65 11.21
N ALA A 127 -11.18 -13.52 10.30
CA ALA A 127 -11.34 -14.94 10.58
C ALA A 127 -9.99 -15.67 10.76
N ALA A 128 -8.93 -15.21 10.11
CA ALA A 128 -7.58 -15.75 10.24
C ALA A 128 -6.87 -15.25 11.50
N ALA A 129 -6.97 -13.95 11.81
CA ALA A 129 -6.43 -13.36 13.03
C ALA A 129 -6.96 -14.08 14.28
N ALA A 130 -8.29 -14.27 14.35
CA ALA A 130 -8.93 -14.97 15.47
C ALA A 130 -8.52 -16.44 15.60
N ALA A 131 -8.07 -17.06 14.51
CA ALA A 131 -7.69 -18.47 14.48
C ALA A 131 -6.19 -18.72 14.71
N THR A 132 -5.37 -17.68 14.85
CA THR A 132 -3.90 -17.83 14.93
C THR A 132 -3.46 -18.04 16.39
N PRO A 133 -3.03 -19.24 16.80
CA PRO A 133 -2.45 -19.45 18.12
C PRO A 133 -1.00 -18.94 18.10
N LEU A 134 -0.78 -17.73 18.61
CA LEU A 134 0.57 -17.19 18.77
C LEU A 134 1.00 -17.22 20.23
N SER A 135 2.22 -17.70 20.47
CA SER A 135 2.92 -17.64 21.77
C SER A 135 3.64 -16.31 21.99
N ASP A 136 3.81 -15.52 20.93
CA ASP A 136 4.43 -14.19 20.98
C ASP A 136 3.35 -13.11 21.11
N ASP A 137 3.31 -12.47 22.28
CA ASP A 137 2.34 -11.43 22.61
C ASP A 137 2.44 -10.20 21.70
N GLU A 138 3.64 -9.83 21.23
CA GLU A 138 3.83 -8.68 20.34
C GLU A 138 3.32 -8.98 18.93
N LYS A 139 3.62 -10.18 18.45
CA LYS A 139 3.13 -10.68 17.17
C LYS A 139 1.60 -10.81 17.19
N LYS A 140 1.04 -11.33 18.28
CA LYS A 140 -0.41 -11.45 18.49
C LYS A 140 -1.10 -10.09 18.47
N ARG A 141 -0.59 -9.11 19.23
CA ARG A 141 -1.12 -7.73 19.22
C ARG A 141 -1.05 -7.12 17.83
N SER A 142 0.02 -7.38 17.08
CA SER A 142 0.19 -6.88 15.71
C SER A 142 -0.84 -7.49 14.75
N LEU A 143 -1.11 -8.80 14.84
CA LEU A 143 -2.16 -9.46 14.04
C LEU A 143 -3.57 -8.99 14.41
N ASP A 144 -3.87 -8.88 15.70
CA ASP A 144 -5.19 -8.45 16.21
C ASP A 144 -5.55 -7.02 15.78
N LEU A 145 -4.54 -6.21 15.49
CA LEU A 145 -4.72 -4.84 15.04
C LEU A 145 -5.06 -4.71 13.54
N GLN A 146 -4.59 -5.64 12.69
CA GLN A 146 -4.79 -5.55 11.24
C GLN A 146 -6.26 -5.43 10.82
N PRO A 147 -7.21 -6.20 11.42
CA PRO A 147 -8.64 -6.01 11.15
C PRO A 147 -9.16 -4.58 11.41
N GLN A 148 -8.67 -3.93 12.45
CA GLN A 148 -9.10 -2.58 12.82
C GLN A 148 -8.55 -1.54 11.86
N LEU A 149 -7.28 -1.68 11.45
CA LEU A 149 -6.67 -0.84 10.42
C LEU A 149 -7.41 -0.98 9.10
N MET A 150 -7.69 -2.22 8.67
CA MET A 150 -8.47 -2.50 7.46
C MET A 150 -9.84 -1.81 7.48
N LYS A 151 -10.52 -1.83 8.63
CA LYS A 151 -11.80 -1.12 8.80
C LYS A 151 -11.65 0.40 8.63
N GLY A 152 -10.59 0.97 9.18
CA GLY A 152 -10.26 2.40 9.05
C GLY A 152 -10.08 2.79 7.58
N HIS A 153 -9.20 2.08 6.86
CA HIS A 153 -8.91 2.37 5.45
C HIS A 153 -10.14 2.20 4.55
N LEU A 154 -10.98 1.19 4.79
CA LEU A 154 -12.23 1.02 4.03
C LEU A 154 -13.25 2.15 4.29
N SER A 155 -13.28 2.69 5.51
CA SER A 155 -14.12 3.85 5.84
C SER A 155 -13.60 5.13 5.16
N GLU A 156 -12.29 5.35 5.15
CA GLU A 156 -11.69 6.49 4.43
C GLU A 156 -11.88 6.35 2.92
N LEU A 157 -11.76 5.14 2.36
CA LEU A 157 -12.03 4.86 0.95
C LEU A 157 -13.47 5.24 0.57
N ASP A 158 -14.48 4.84 1.34
CA ASP A 158 -15.87 5.23 1.10
C ASP A 158 -16.08 6.75 1.19
N TYR A 159 -15.44 7.40 2.18
CA TYR A 159 -15.46 8.85 2.30
C TYR A 159 -14.91 9.55 1.05
N TYR A 160 -13.74 9.15 0.56
CA TYR A 160 -13.10 9.78 -0.60
C TYR A 160 -13.79 9.43 -1.92
N LEU A 161 -14.41 8.25 -2.04
CA LEU A 161 -15.27 7.92 -3.18
C LEU A 161 -16.48 8.85 -3.26
N LYS A 162 -17.15 9.11 -2.13
CA LYS A 162 -18.29 10.04 -2.05
C LYS A 162 -17.91 11.49 -2.35
N LYS A 163 -16.67 11.88 -2.01
CA LYS A 163 -16.12 13.21 -2.30
C LYS A 163 -15.56 13.36 -3.71
N ALA A 164 -15.58 12.30 -4.51
CA ALA A 164 -14.96 12.25 -5.82
C ALA A 164 -13.46 12.62 -5.82
N SER A 165 -12.73 12.25 -4.76
CA SER A 165 -11.34 12.66 -4.52
C SER A 165 -10.31 11.90 -5.36
N PHE A 166 -10.41 12.02 -6.69
CA PHE A 166 -9.49 11.44 -7.68
C PHE A 166 -8.47 12.46 -8.21
N GLU A 167 -8.51 13.71 -7.76
CA GLU A 167 -7.44 14.68 -8.00
C GLU A 167 -6.08 14.13 -7.55
N GLU A 168 -5.01 14.47 -8.26
CA GLU A 168 -3.68 13.94 -7.94
C GLU A 168 -3.32 14.31 -6.50
N TYR A 169 -2.91 13.31 -5.72
CA TYR A 169 -2.56 13.49 -4.32
C TYR A 169 -1.08 13.23 -4.12
N LYS A 170 -0.41 14.11 -3.37
CA LYS A 170 0.97 13.91 -2.92
C LYS A 170 0.98 13.69 -1.41
N SER A 171 1.48 12.55 -0.97
CA SER A 171 1.63 12.23 0.44
C SER A 171 2.60 13.21 1.09
N LYS A 172 2.17 13.83 2.20
CA LYS A 172 3.02 14.74 2.97
C LYS A 172 4.09 13.99 3.79
N THR A 173 3.83 12.72 4.09
CA THR A 173 4.72 11.93 4.96
C THR A 173 5.77 11.19 4.14
N THR A 174 5.37 10.55 3.04
CA THR A 174 6.27 9.73 2.22
C THR A 174 6.80 10.47 1.00
N GLY A 175 6.09 11.51 0.54
CA GLY A 175 6.42 12.24 -0.69
C GLY A 175 5.89 11.58 -1.96
N ASP A 176 5.27 10.40 -1.86
CA ASP A 176 4.74 9.67 -3.01
C ASP A 176 3.56 10.38 -3.67
N THR A 177 3.49 10.24 -4.99
CA THR A 177 2.40 10.78 -5.79
C THR A 177 1.42 9.67 -6.18
N TYR A 178 0.13 9.97 -6.03
CA TYR A 178 -1.01 9.10 -6.31
C TYR A 178 -1.85 9.74 -7.40
N PRO A 179 -1.65 9.32 -8.67
CA PRO A 179 -2.44 9.83 -9.79
C PRO A 179 -3.94 9.60 -9.64
N GLY A 180 -4.38 8.55 -8.96
CA GLY A 180 -5.79 8.28 -8.62
C GLY A 180 -6.26 8.95 -7.33
N GLY A 181 -5.47 9.89 -6.82
CA GLY A 181 -5.82 10.70 -5.67
C GLY A 181 -5.89 9.95 -4.36
N LYS A 182 -6.75 10.45 -3.47
CA LYS A 182 -6.92 9.83 -2.16
C LYS A 182 -7.59 8.47 -2.23
N VAL A 183 -8.39 8.21 -3.26
CA VAL A 183 -8.96 6.88 -3.51
C VAL A 183 -7.86 5.85 -3.77
N GLU A 184 -6.89 6.16 -4.64
CA GLU A 184 -5.73 5.27 -4.86
C GLU A 184 -4.91 5.07 -3.58
N ARG A 185 -4.70 6.14 -2.82
CA ARG A 185 -3.96 6.08 -1.56
C ARG A 185 -4.61 5.14 -0.55
N GLU A 186 -5.91 5.25 -0.29
CA GLU A 186 -6.57 4.34 0.65
C GLU A 186 -6.61 2.89 0.14
N LEU A 187 -6.65 2.68 -1.18
CA LEU A 187 -6.47 1.34 -1.76
C LEU A 187 -5.04 0.80 -1.54
N GLU A 188 -4.02 1.65 -1.50
CA GLU A 188 -2.66 1.27 -1.10
C GLU A 188 -2.61 0.84 0.36
N GLU A 189 -3.16 1.63 1.26
CA GLU A 189 -3.15 1.33 2.70
C GLU A 189 -3.91 0.02 3.02
N VAL A 190 -5.00 -0.27 2.28
CA VAL A 190 -5.68 -1.58 2.30
C VAL A 190 -4.73 -2.71 1.86
N CYS A 191 -3.99 -2.52 0.76
CA CYS A 191 -3.04 -3.51 0.28
C CYS A 191 -1.89 -3.71 1.27
N ASP A 192 -1.34 -2.64 1.82
CA ASP A 192 -0.22 -2.70 2.76
C ASP A 192 -0.64 -3.41 4.06
N THR A 193 -1.81 -3.07 4.60
CA THR A 193 -2.40 -3.78 5.77
C THR A 193 -2.56 -5.29 5.51
N ALA A 194 -3.06 -5.68 4.34
CA ALA A 194 -3.21 -7.08 3.98
C ALA A 194 -1.86 -7.77 3.78
N GLY A 195 -0.87 -7.08 3.20
CA GLY A 195 0.50 -7.55 3.03
C GLY A 195 1.18 -7.78 4.39
N ASP A 196 1.06 -6.83 5.31
CA ASP A 196 1.57 -6.92 6.67
C ASP A 196 0.95 -8.10 7.41
N PHE A 197 -0.36 -8.30 7.29
CA PHE A 197 -1.03 -9.48 7.86
C PHE A 197 -0.44 -10.79 7.32
N LEU A 198 -0.21 -10.89 6.00
CA LEU A 198 0.38 -12.08 5.38
C LEU A 198 1.85 -12.31 5.78
N LEU A 199 2.62 -11.25 6.03
CA LEU A 199 4.00 -11.35 6.53
C LEU A 199 4.05 -11.78 8.00
N LEU A 200 3.05 -11.37 8.78
CA LEU A 200 2.91 -11.71 10.18
C LEU A 200 2.24 -13.07 10.41
N SER A 201 1.57 -13.68 9.43
CA SER A 201 0.91 -14.97 9.57
C SER A 201 1.90 -16.12 9.38
#